data_AF-A0A521KX98-F1
#
_entry.id   AF-A0A521KX98-F1
#
_cell.length_a   1.000
_cell.length_b   1.000
_cell.length_c   1.000
_cell.angle_alpha   90.00
_cell.angle_beta   90.00
_cell.angle_gamma   90.00
#
_symmetry.space_group_name_H-M   'P 1'
#
loop_
_entity.id
_entity.type
_entity.pdbx_description
1 polymer ?
#
loop_
_entity_poly.entity_id
_entity_poly.type
_entity_poly.pdbx_seq_one_letter_code
_entity_poly.pdbx_strand_id
1 'polypeptide(L)'
;HMLGDPELQALPARLRMQRLAAPATSKTTFELASLAASAIGGCEFCLQAHGHVVRAAGLTREHVHEALRIAAIVNGLAIALGTRETPVAAAR
;
A
#
# COMPACT_ATOMS: atom_id res chain seq x y z
N HIS A 1 -14.63 2.16 -0.77
CA HIS A 1 -14.61 0.87 -0.02
C HIS A 1 -14.92 -0.26 -1.00
N MET A 2 -14.63 -1.51 -0.65
CA MET A 2 -14.90 -2.68 -1.52
C MET A 2 -16.39 -3.04 -1.64
N LEU A 3 -17.27 -2.41 -0.86
CA LEU A 3 -18.72 -2.66 -0.92
C LEU A 3 -19.40 -2.16 -2.20
N GLY A 4 -18.74 -1.34 -3.04
CA GLY A 4 -19.32 -0.83 -4.29
C GLY A 4 -20.51 0.14 -4.16
N ASP A 5 -21.05 0.34 -2.96
CA ASP A 5 -22.13 1.27 -2.62
C ASP A 5 -21.80 2.75 -3.00
N PRO A 6 -22.58 3.38 -3.90
CA PRO A 6 -22.39 4.78 -4.31
C PRO A 6 -22.70 5.81 -3.21
N GLU A 7 -23.64 5.53 -2.31
CA GLU A 7 -24.02 6.46 -1.25
C GLU A 7 -22.89 6.60 -0.23
N LEU A 8 -22.27 5.47 0.12
CA LEU A 8 -21.09 5.45 0.99
C LEU A 8 -19.86 6.06 0.33
N GLN A 9 -19.72 5.99 -1.00
CA GLN A 9 -18.63 6.66 -1.74
C GLN A 9 -18.75 8.20 -1.71
N ALA A 10 -19.97 8.72 -1.66
CA ALA A 10 -20.21 10.17 -1.57
C ALA A 10 -19.86 10.74 -0.19
N LEU A 11 -19.74 9.89 0.84
CA LEU A 11 -19.38 10.32 2.18
C LEU A 11 -17.88 10.65 2.26
N PRO A 12 -17.50 11.79 2.87
CA PRO A 12 -16.10 12.15 3.02
C PRO A 12 -15.40 11.20 4.02
N ALA A 13 -14.21 10.72 3.66
CA ALA A 13 -13.44 9.83 4.52
C ALA A 13 -13.00 10.47 5.85
N ARG A 14 -12.87 11.80 5.91
CA ARG A 14 -12.44 12.59 7.10
C ARG A 14 -11.13 12.09 7.73
N LEU A 15 -10.22 11.54 6.92
CA LEU A 15 -8.90 11.09 7.36
C LEU A 15 -7.85 12.17 7.15
N ARG A 16 -6.95 12.34 8.12
CA ARG A 16 -5.81 13.25 8.01
C ARG A 16 -4.72 12.62 7.13
N MET A 17 -4.68 12.98 5.85
CA MET A 17 -3.75 12.41 4.86
C MET A 17 -2.61 13.35 4.43
N GLN A 18 -2.30 14.37 5.23
CA GLN A 18 -1.33 15.43 4.87
C GLN A 18 0.07 14.91 4.48
N ARG A 19 0.49 13.77 5.02
CA ARG A 19 1.81 13.17 4.72
C ARG A 19 1.94 12.63 3.29
N LEU A 20 0.83 12.29 2.62
CA LEU A 20 0.86 11.91 1.20
C LEU A 20 1.26 13.09 0.30
N ALA A 21 0.82 14.30 0.66
CA ALA A 21 1.11 15.50 -0.11
C ALA A 21 2.53 16.03 0.16
N ALA A 22 3.02 15.88 1.40
CA ALA A 22 4.34 16.33 1.83
C ALA A 22 5.11 15.19 2.52
N PRO A 23 5.59 14.19 1.76
CA PRO A 23 6.43 13.14 2.31
C PRO A 23 7.82 13.70 2.68
N ALA A 24 8.47 13.07 3.66
CA ALA A 24 9.86 13.40 4.02
C ALA A 24 10.88 12.93 2.97
N THR A 25 10.48 11.99 2.12
CA THR A 25 11.25 11.47 0.98
C THR A 25 10.79 12.11 -0.32
N SER A 26 11.35 11.69 -1.47
CA SER A 26 10.79 12.07 -2.77
C SER A 26 9.37 11.51 -2.93
N LYS A 27 8.50 12.26 -3.61
CA LYS A 27 7.13 11.81 -3.90
C LYS A 27 7.11 10.46 -4.62
N THR A 28 7.97 10.28 -5.62
CA THR A 28 8.07 9.01 -6.37
C THR A 28 8.44 7.84 -5.46
N THR A 29 9.41 8.01 -4.56
CA THR A 29 9.80 6.97 -3.59
C THR A 29 8.66 6.66 -2.62
N PHE A 30 8.00 7.70 -2.10
CA PHE A 30 6.88 7.53 -1.18
C PHE A 30 5.71 6.78 -1.83
N GLU A 31 5.37 7.12 -3.06
CA GLU A 31 4.28 6.50 -3.83
C GLU A 31 4.61 5.05 -4.18
N LEU A 32 5.86 4.73 -4.55
CA LEU A 32 6.28 3.35 -4.81
C LEU A 32 6.24 2.47 -3.55
N ALA A 33 6.65 3.02 -2.40
CA ALA A 33 6.52 2.33 -1.12
C ALA A 33 5.04 2.17 -0.70
N SER A 34 4.21 3.19 -0.94
CA SER A 34 2.77 3.13 -0.67
C SER A 34 2.05 2.13 -1.56
N LEU A 35 2.48 1.98 -2.82
CA LEU A 35 2.02 0.93 -3.73
C LEU A 35 2.34 -0.47 -3.17
N ALA A 36 3.59 -0.69 -2.74
CA ALA A 36 3.99 -1.95 -2.12
C ALA A 36 3.21 -2.25 -0.82
N ALA A 37 3.04 -1.25 0.05
CA ALA A 37 2.24 -1.38 1.28
C ALA A 37 0.75 -1.68 0.97
N SER A 38 0.19 -1.06 -0.06
CA SER A 38 -1.18 -1.31 -0.51
C SER A 38 -1.37 -2.72 -1.05
N ALA A 39 -0.33 -3.31 -1.65
CA ALA A 39 -0.34 -4.70 -2.10
C ALA A 39 -0.43 -5.67 -0.91
N ILE A 40 0.33 -5.41 0.16
CA ILE A 40 0.27 -6.21 1.41
C ILE A 40 -1.09 -6.04 2.08
N GLY A 41 -1.60 -4.81 2.16
CA GLY A 41 -2.90 -4.50 2.77
C GLY A 41 -4.12 -4.92 1.92
N GLY A 42 -3.91 -5.30 0.66
CA GLY A 42 -4.97 -5.79 -0.23
C GLY A 42 -6.02 -4.74 -0.62
N CYS A 43 -5.65 -3.47 -0.76
CA CYS A 43 -6.60 -2.42 -1.16
C CYS A 43 -6.51 -2.10 -2.66
N GLU A 44 -7.48 -2.59 -3.44
CA GLU A 44 -7.52 -2.37 -4.90
C GLU A 44 -7.51 -0.88 -5.28
N PHE A 45 -8.30 -0.05 -4.61
CA PHE A 45 -8.35 1.37 -4.89
C PHE A 45 -6.99 2.05 -4.70
N CYS A 46 -6.29 1.73 -3.61
CA CYS A 46 -4.97 2.29 -3.34
C CYS A 46 -3.92 1.78 -4.35
N LEU A 47 -3.99 0.50 -4.73
CA LEU A 47 -3.12 -0.07 -5.77
C LEU A 47 -3.27 0.69 -7.10
N GLN A 48 -4.50 0.95 -7.54
CA GLN A 48 -4.76 1.71 -8.76
C GLN A 48 -4.28 3.16 -8.64
N ALA A 49 -4.58 3.83 -7.52
CA ALA A 49 -4.21 5.22 -7.29
C ALA A 49 -2.68 5.41 -7.25
N HIS A 50 -1.97 4.66 -6.40
CA HIS A 50 -0.52 4.74 -6.30
C HIS A 50 0.15 4.27 -7.60
N GLY A 51 -0.37 3.22 -8.23
CA GLY A 51 0.09 2.71 -9.53
C GLY A 51 0.04 3.78 -10.62
N HIS A 52 -1.07 4.52 -10.71
CA HIS A 52 -1.19 5.64 -11.64
C HIS A 52 -0.17 6.76 -11.34
N VAL A 53 0.01 7.13 -10.07
CA VAL A 53 0.94 8.20 -9.68
C VAL A 53 2.40 7.84 -10.00
N VAL A 54 2.85 6.62 -9.69
CA VAL A 54 4.24 6.22 -9.98
C VAL A 54 4.50 6.12 -11.48
N ARG A 55 3.50 5.66 -12.25
CA ARG A 55 3.56 5.61 -13.72
C ARG A 55 3.64 7.02 -14.32
N ALA A 56 2.85 7.96 -13.81
CA ALA A 56 2.90 9.36 -14.21
C ALA A 56 4.24 10.02 -13.83
N ALA A 57 4.90 9.54 -12.76
CA ALA A 57 6.25 9.95 -12.36
C ALA A 57 7.37 9.29 -13.19
N GLY A 58 7.04 8.53 -14.24
CA GLY A 58 8.00 7.96 -15.19
C GLY A 58 8.46 6.54 -14.89
N LEU A 59 7.91 5.85 -13.88
CA LEU A 59 8.27 4.45 -13.62
C LEU A 59 7.68 3.52 -14.68
N THR A 60 8.43 2.47 -15.02
CA THR A 60 8.04 1.47 -16.02
C THR A 60 7.11 0.42 -15.42
N ARG A 61 6.63 -0.53 -16.24
CA ARG A 61 5.66 -1.56 -15.77
C ARG A 61 6.41 -2.58 -14.94
N GLU A 62 7.66 -2.79 -15.33
CA GLU A 62 8.66 -3.63 -14.70
C GLU A 62 8.98 -3.10 -13.30
N HIS A 63 9.16 -1.78 -13.12
CA HIS A 63 9.34 -1.20 -11.77
C HIS A 63 8.14 -1.43 -10.86
N VAL A 64 6.91 -1.26 -11.38
CA VAL A 64 5.68 -1.53 -10.62
C VAL A 64 5.59 -3.01 -10.26
N HIS A 65 5.80 -3.89 -11.23
CA HIS A 65 5.75 -5.33 -11.03
C HIS A 65 6.81 -5.80 -10.03
N GLU A 66 8.02 -5.24 -10.07
CA GLU A 66 9.08 -5.57 -9.12
C GLU A 66 8.72 -5.13 -7.70
N ALA A 67 8.13 -3.93 -7.52
CA ALA A 67 7.62 -3.51 -6.21
C ALA A 67 6.56 -4.46 -5.66
N LEU A 68 5.66 -4.98 -6.51
CA LEU A 68 4.66 -5.98 -6.12
C LEU A 68 5.29 -7.32 -5.75
N ARG A 69 6.32 -7.77 -6.49
CA ARG A 69 7.07 -9.00 -6.17
C ARG A 69 7.79 -8.89 -4.84
N ILE A 70 8.47 -7.76 -4.59
CA ILE A 70 9.13 -7.48 -3.31
C ILE A 70 8.12 -7.50 -2.17
N ALA A 71 6.97 -6.83 -2.34
CA ALA A 71 5.90 -6.84 -1.35
C ALA A 71 5.41 -8.27 -1.01
N ALA A 72 5.21 -9.11 -2.04
CA ALA A 72 4.81 -10.51 -1.86
C ALA A 72 5.88 -11.34 -1.13
N ILE A 73 7.16 -11.18 -1.47
CA ILE A 73 8.27 -11.87 -0.82
C ILE A 73 8.38 -11.46 0.64
N VAL A 74 8.33 -10.16 0.94
CA VAL A 74 8.39 -9.64 2.31
C VAL A 74 7.22 -10.15 3.15
N ASN A 75 6.01 -10.17 2.60
CA ASN A 75 4.84 -10.73 3.28
C ASN A 75 5.00 -12.24 3.55
N GLY A 76 5.47 -13.00 2.54
CA GLY A 76 5.75 -14.42 2.69
C GLY A 76 6.83 -14.72 3.74
N LEU A 77 7.90 -13.92 3.78
CA LEU A 77 8.95 -14.01 4.78
C LEU A 77 8.40 -13.72 6.18
N ALA A 78 7.58 -12.68 6.34
CA ALA A 78 6.95 -12.36 7.62
C ALA A 78 6.08 -13.51 8.14
N ILE A 79 5.33 -14.20 7.26
CA ILE A 79 4.56 -15.40 7.60
C ILE A 79 5.49 -16.56 7.99
N ALA A 80 6.55 -16.81 7.21
CA ALA A 80 7.50 -17.89 7.46
C ALA A 80 8.27 -17.72 8.79
N LEU A 81 8.55 -16.48 9.18
CA LEU A 81 9.19 -16.16 10.47
C LEU A 81 8.17 -16.10 11.62
N GLY A 82 6.98 -15.54 11.38
CA GLY A 82 5.90 -15.45 12.37
C GLY A 82 5.31 -16.81 12.78
N THR A 83 5.46 -17.84 11.93
CA THR A 83 5.17 -19.23 12.32
C THR A 83 6.21 -19.84 13.28
N ARG A 84 7.33 -19.16 13.55
CA ARG A 84 8.38 -19.61 14.48
C ARG A 84 8.48 -18.81 15.78
N GLU A 85 7.86 -17.64 15.91
CA GLU A 85 7.86 -16.86 17.16
C GLU A 85 6.51 -16.20 17.48
N THR A 86 5.89 -16.78 18.52
CA THR A 86 4.95 -16.22 19.51
C THR A 86 3.46 -16.04 19.16
N PRO A 87 2.53 -16.71 19.90
CA PRO A 87 1.13 -16.33 19.90
C PRO A 87 1.01 -14.87 20.37
N VAL A 88 0.04 -14.14 19.80
CA VAL A 88 -0.40 -12.83 20.32
C VAL A 88 -0.76 -12.98 21.81
N ALA A 89 0.21 -12.69 22.66
CA ALA A 89 0.06 -12.34 24.05
C ALA A 89 0.93 -11.10 24.26
N ALA A 90 0.29 -10.02 24.70
CA ALA A 90 0.83 -8.70 25.03
C ALA A 90 1.14 -7.75 23.84
N ALA A 91 0.17 -6.92 23.47
CA ALA A 91 0.25 -5.46 23.69
C ALA A 91 -0.93 -4.70 23.06
N ARG A 92 -2.10 -4.78 23.71
CA ARG A 92 -3.08 -3.72 24.04
C ARG A 92 -4.51 -4.26 24.03
#